data_AF-A0A7C2A1T0-F1
#
_entry.id   AF-A0A7C2A1T0-F1
#
_cell.length_a   1.000
_cell.length_b   1.000
_cell.length_c   1.000
_cell.angle_alpha   90.00
_cell.angle_beta   90.00
_cell.angle_gamma   90.00
#
_symmetry.space_group_name_H-M   'P 1'
#
loop_
_entity.id
_entity.type
_entity.pdbx_description
1 polymer ?
#
loop_
_entity_poly.entity_id
_entity_poly.type
_entity_poly.pdbx_seq_one_letter_code
_entity_poly.pdbx_strand_id
1 'polypeptide(L)' 'VQYQVGDSSSQDLGSNPIVQKWWKYMADIMETNSDSYPVSIPLEKVFHMD' A
#
# COMPACT_ATOMS: atom_id res chain seq x y z
N VAL A 1 4.53 -8.10 12.86
CA VAL A 1 4.90 -7.70 11.49
C VAL A 1 3.97 -8.44 10.55
N GLN A 2 3.26 -7.75 9.66
CA GLN A 2 2.35 -8.40 8.71
C GLN A 2 3.20 -9.15 7.67
N TYR A 3 3.08 -10.48 7.64
CA TYR A 3 3.72 -11.30 6.61
C TYR A 3 2.79 -11.37 5.41
N GLN A 4 3.19 -10.73 4.31
CA GLN A 4 2.54 -10.91 3.02
C GLN A 4 3.07 -12.20 2.37
N VAL A 5 2.17 -13.14 2.12
CA VAL A 5 2.46 -14.37 1.38
C VAL A 5 2.25 -14.06 -0.10
N GLY A 6 3.32 -14.06 -0.89
CA GLY A 6 3.32 -13.72 -2.33
C GLY A 6 3.63 -12.24 -2.61
N ASP A 7 3.49 -11.83 -3.87
CA ASP A 7 3.70 -10.44 -4.34
C ASP A 7 2.56 -9.48 -3.96
N SER A 8 1.57 -9.98 -3.22
CA SER A 8 0.34 -9.24 -2.96
C SER A 8 0.56 -8.07 -1.99
N SER A 9 0.39 -6.85 -2.48
CA SER A 9 0.60 -5.59 -1.73
C SER A 9 -0.72 -5.05 -1.15
N SER A 10 -0.64 -4.15 -0.16
CA SER A 10 -1.83 -3.43 0.32
C SER A 10 -2.44 -2.51 -0.75
N GLN A 11 -1.67 -2.19 -1.80
CA GLN A 11 -2.15 -1.40 -2.93
C GLN A 11 -3.00 -2.22 -3.91
N ASP A 12 -2.88 -3.54 -3.89
CA ASP A 12 -3.67 -4.42 -4.78
C ASP A 12 -5.16 -4.39 -4.44
N LEU A 13 -5.49 -3.89 -3.25
CA LEU A 13 -6.86 -3.63 -2.80
C LEU A 13 -7.43 -2.32 -3.38
N GLY A 14 -6.74 -1.65 -4.29
CA GLY A 14 -7.13 -0.35 -4.84
C GLY A 14 -8.43 -0.33 -5.64
N SER A 15 -8.93 -1.49 -6.07
CA SER A 15 -10.26 -1.62 -6.68
C SER A 15 -11.40 -1.58 -5.66
N ASN A 16 -11.11 -1.76 -4.37
CA ASN A 16 -12.12 -1.72 -3.31
C ASN A 16 -12.51 -0.25 -3.01
N PRO A 17 -13.79 0.13 -3.15
CA PRO A 17 -14.23 1.51 -2.95
C PRO A 17 -14.02 2.04 -1.53
N ILE A 18 -13.93 1.16 -0.52
CA ILE A 18 -13.63 1.55 0.86
C ILE A 18 -12.15 1.94 0.99
N VAL A 19 -11.26 1.19 0.35
CA VAL A 19 -9.81 1.48 0.34
C VAL A 19 -9.53 2.81 -0.35
N GLN A 20 -10.21 3.09 -1.47
CA GLN A 20 -10.10 4.39 -2.15
C GLN A 20 -10.57 5.56 -1.27
N LYS A 21 -11.63 5.39 -0.48
CA LYS A 21 -12.09 6.42 0.48
C LYS A 21 -11.04 6.68 1.56
N TRP A 22 -10.43 5.62 2.07
CA TRP A 22 -9.35 5.74 3.06
C TRP A 22 -8.13 6.47 2.51
N TRP A 23 -7.71 6.15 1.28
CA TRP A 23 -6.62 6.85 0.61
C TRP A 23 -6.90 8.34 0.43
N LYS A 24 -8.10 8.69 -0.03
CA LYS A 24 -8.51 10.10 -0.14
C LYS A 24 -8.51 10.83 1.19
N TYR A 25 -8.90 10.15 2.26
CA TYR A 25 -8.88 10.73 3.61
C TYR A 25 -7.45 11.01 4.09
N MET A 26 -6.49 10.15 3.75
CA MET A 26 -5.10 10.27 4.18
C MET A 26 -4.22 11.12 3.24
N ALA A 27 -4.75 11.57 2.10
CA ALA A 27 -3.98 12.27 1.06
C ALA A 27 -3.48 13.66 1.47
N ASP A 28 -3.99 14.21 2.56
CA ASP A 28 -3.55 15.48 3.13
C ASP A 28 -2.23 15.38 3.91
N ILE A 29 -1.92 14.19 4.44
CA ILE A 29 -0.76 13.94 5.31
C ILE A 29 0.26 12.94 4.74
N MET A 30 0.02 12.38 3.55
CA MET A 30 0.90 11.41 2.90
C MET A 30 1.27 11.85 1.49
N GLU A 31 2.42 11.38 1.01
CA GLU A 31 2.77 11.51 -0.41
C GLU A 31 1.88 10.58 -1.26
N THR A 32 1.08 11.17 -2.14
CA THR A 32 0.12 10.44 -2.99
C THR A 32 0.34 10.76 -4.47
N ASN A 33 0.00 9.80 -5.32
CA ASN A 33 -0.11 10.00 -6.76
C ASN A 33 -1.35 10.84 -7.12
N SER A 34 -1.45 11.26 -8.38
CA SER A 34 -2.58 12.05 -8.91
C SER A 34 -3.95 11.40 -8.67
N ASP A 35 -4.00 10.07 -8.59
CA ASP A 35 -5.24 9.32 -8.32
C ASP A 35 -5.46 9.03 -6.81
N SER A 36 -4.78 9.79 -5.94
CA SER A 36 -4.89 9.74 -4.47
C SER A 36 -4.41 8.46 -3.78
N TYR A 37 -3.88 7.48 -4.52
CA TYR A 37 -3.22 6.32 -3.88
C TYR A 37 -1.82 6.69 -3.39
N PRO A 38 -1.36 6.12 -2.25
CA PRO A 38 -0.06 6.45 -1.67
C PRO A 38 1.10 6.03 -2.57
N VAL A 39 2.21 6.78 -2.54
CA VAL A 39 3.45 6.34 -3.17
C VAL A 39 4.01 5.14 -2.39
N SER A 40 4.32 4.04 -3.07
CA SER A 40 4.91 2.84 -2.47
C SER A 40 6.10 2.36 -3.30
N ILE A 41 7.24 2.21 -2.63
CA ILE A 41 8.46 1.69 -3.22
C ILE A 41 8.66 0.27 -2.68
N PRO A 42 8.63 -0.77 -3.54
CA PRO A 42 8.85 -2.14 -3.08
C PRO A 42 10.27 -2.28 -2.52
N LEU A 43 10.39 -2.96 -1.37
CA LEU A 43 11.67 -3.23 -0.74
C LEU A 43 12.11 -4.67 -1.03
N GLU A 44 13.40 -4.83 -1.32
CA GLU A 44 14.00 -6.15 -1.48
C GLU A 44 14.10 -6.85 -0.12
N LYS A 45 13.55 -8.06 -0.01
CA LYS A 45 13.62 -8.87 1.20
C LYS A 45 15.01 -9.51 1.30
N VAL A 46 15.89 -8.90 2.09
CA VAL A 46 17.30 -9.36 2.22
C VAL A 46 17.53 -10.44 3.27
N PHE A 47 16.58 -10.67 4.17
CA PHE A 47 16.71 -11.64 5.26
C PHE A 47 15.35 -12.07 5.81
N HIS A 48 15.25 -13.32 6.26
CA HIS A 48 14.12 -13.88 7.00
C HIS A 48 14.61 -15.06 7.86
N MET A 49 14.06 -15.24 9.06
CA MET A 49 14.32 -16.37 9.95
C MET A 49 12.99 -16.91 10.47
N ASP A 50 12.81 -18.23 10.43
CA ASP A 50 11.59 -18.96 10.81
C ASP A 50 11.43 -19.15 12.32
#